data_AF-A0A139N4T7-F1
#
_entry.id   AF-A0A139N4T7-F1
#
_cell.length_a   1.000
_cell.length_b   1.000
_cell.length_c   1.000
_cell.angle_alpha   90.00
_cell.angle_beta   90.00
_cell.angle_gamma   90.00
#
_symmetry.space_group_name_H-M   'P 1'
#
loop_
_entity.id
_entity.type
_entity.pdbx_description
1 polymer ?
#
loop_
_entity_poly.entity_id
_entity_poly.type
_entity_poly.pdbx_seq_one_letter_code
_entity_poly.pdbx_strand_id
1 'polypeptide(L)'
;MKFEKIERAFHLLLENVQNIQNVLGTNFYDALIEQNGIYLDGDTELQEILKNNEKLRALHLTKEEWRRAYQFIFMKASQTEPLQANHQFTPDSVGFLLSFLIDQLAQDERVDLLEIGSGTGNLAETLLNHTQKNMDYLGLEIDDLLIDLSASIAEVMNSKAHFAQGDAVRPQVLKESDLIVSDLPVGYYPDDAVAARYEVARPDEHTYAHHLLMEQSLKYLKPGGYAIFLAPNNLLTSPQSHLLKKWLLSSAQLLAMISLPEKIFASQQNAKTIFVLRKQGESDIQPFIYPLQDLQSQDEILKFRESFQNWVKVSEIQTNF
;
A
#
# COMPACT_ATOMS: atom_id res chain seq x y z
N MET A 1 17.88 -11.43 12.67
CA MET A 1 17.40 -11.83 11.32
C MET A 1 18.45 -12.72 10.69
N LYS A 2 18.09 -13.92 10.24
CA LYS A 2 19.05 -14.85 9.61
C LYS A 2 18.79 -14.91 8.10
N PHE A 3 19.62 -14.23 7.30
CA PHE A 3 19.49 -14.22 5.83
C PHE A 3 19.37 -15.63 5.22
N GLU A 4 20.10 -16.60 5.78
CA GLU A 4 20.03 -18.02 5.38
C GLU A 4 18.61 -18.61 5.45
N LYS A 5 17.81 -18.24 6.47
CA LYS A 5 16.42 -18.70 6.58
C LYS A 5 15.56 -18.14 5.45
N ILE A 6 15.73 -16.85 5.16
CA ILE A 6 14.95 -16.15 4.13
C ILE A 6 15.29 -16.70 2.74
N GLU A 7 16.58 -16.90 2.46
CA GLU A 7 17.05 -17.50 1.20
C GLU A 7 16.49 -18.92 1.02
N ARG A 8 16.56 -19.75 2.07
CA ARG A 8 16.01 -21.11 2.01
C ARG A 8 14.49 -21.11 1.83
N ALA A 9 13.78 -20.21 2.50
CA ALA A 9 12.34 -20.06 2.34
C ALA A 9 11.97 -19.64 0.92
N PHE A 10 12.68 -18.64 0.37
CA PHE A 10 12.52 -18.19 -1.01
C PHE A 10 12.69 -19.33 -2.01
N HIS A 11 13.75 -20.14 -1.88
CA HIS A 11 13.98 -21.27 -2.79
C HIS A 11 12.88 -22.33 -2.71
N LEU A 12 12.44 -22.70 -1.50
CA LEU A 12 11.37 -23.68 -1.31
C LEU A 12 10.03 -23.19 -1.88
N LEU A 13 9.70 -21.92 -1.64
CA LEU A 13 8.50 -21.28 -2.20
C LEU A 13 8.58 -21.25 -3.73
N LEU A 14 9.69 -20.79 -4.29
CA LEU A 14 9.85 -20.67 -5.73
C LEU A 14 9.75 -22.02 -6.43
N GLU A 15 10.39 -23.06 -5.88
CA GLU A 15 10.32 -24.43 -6.39
C GLU A 15 8.88 -24.96 -6.39
N ASN A 16 8.15 -24.76 -5.29
CA ASN A 16 6.75 -25.16 -5.21
C ASN A 16 5.87 -24.40 -6.21
N VAL A 17 6.00 -23.07 -6.29
CA VAL A 17 5.24 -22.25 -7.24
C VAL A 17 5.48 -22.74 -8.67
N GLN A 18 6.74 -22.95 -9.06
CA GLN A 18 7.06 -23.44 -10.41
C GLN A 18 6.50 -24.84 -10.68
N ASN A 19 6.53 -25.73 -9.69
CA ASN A 19 5.93 -27.06 -9.81
C ASN A 19 4.41 -26.98 -9.99
N ILE A 20 3.73 -26.13 -9.21
CA ILE A 20 2.28 -25.90 -9.32
C ILE A 20 1.93 -25.29 -10.68
N GLN A 21 2.66 -24.26 -11.12
CA GLN A 21 2.47 -23.66 -12.45
C GLN A 21 2.53 -24.70 -13.56
N ASN A 22 3.54 -25.59 -13.52
CA ASN A 22 3.72 -26.62 -14.54
C ASN A 22 2.61 -27.67 -14.52
N VAL A 23 2.14 -28.07 -13.33
CA VAL A 23 1.10 -29.10 -13.19
C VAL A 23 -0.29 -28.56 -13.54
N LEU A 24 -0.63 -27.35 -13.07
CA LEU A 24 -1.95 -26.76 -13.23
C LEU A 24 -2.07 -25.92 -14.52
N GLY A 25 -0.96 -25.58 -15.17
CA GLY A 25 -0.96 -24.70 -16.35
C GLY A 25 -1.40 -23.27 -16.03
N THR A 26 -1.14 -22.80 -14.81
CA THR A 26 -1.55 -21.49 -14.32
C THR A 26 -0.40 -20.47 -14.27
N ASN A 27 -0.74 -19.19 -14.06
CA ASN A 27 0.26 -18.13 -13.93
C ASN A 27 0.96 -18.17 -12.55
N PHE A 28 2.03 -17.40 -12.40
CA PHE A 28 2.89 -17.45 -11.21
C PHE A 28 2.16 -17.04 -9.94
N TYR A 29 1.29 -16.03 -10.03
CA TYR A 29 0.57 -15.49 -8.88
C TYR A 29 -0.54 -16.43 -8.42
N ASP A 30 -1.29 -17.03 -9.36
CA ASP A 30 -2.25 -18.09 -9.04
C ASP A 30 -1.56 -19.29 -8.38
N ALA A 31 -0.43 -19.74 -8.93
CA ALA A 31 0.34 -20.82 -8.33
C ALA A 31 0.90 -20.47 -6.94
N LEU A 32 1.16 -19.19 -6.66
CA LEU A 32 1.55 -18.72 -5.34
C LEU A 32 0.38 -18.73 -4.36
N ILE A 33 -0.83 -18.37 -4.78
CA ILE A 33 -2.05 -18.51 -3.98
C ILE A 33 -2.30 -19.98 -3.63
N GLU A 34 -2.23 -20.86 -4.62
CA GLU A 34 -2.35 -22.31 -4.42
C GLU A 34 -1.27 -22.85 -3.47
N GLN A 35 -0.01 -22.42 -3.64
CA GLN A 35 1.08 -22.77 -2.72
C GLN A 35 0.77 -22.35 -1.28
N ASN A 36 0.18 -21.17 -1.08
CA ASN A 36 -0.21 -20.69 0.24
C ASN A 36 -1.35 -21.51 0.84
N GLY A 37 -2.38 -21.84 0.05
CA GLY A 37 -3.47 -22.73 0.45
C GLY A 37 -2.95 -24.09 0.91
N ILE A 38 -2.15 -24.76 0.06
CA ILE A 38 -1.52 -26.04 0.38
C ILE A 38 -0.58 -25.94 1.58
N TYR A 39 0.09 -24.79 1.77
CA TYR A 39 0.92 -24.58 2.96
C TYR A 39 0.09 -24.57 4.24
N LEU A 40 -1.17 -24.11 4.20
CA LEU A 40 -2.05 -23.99 5.36
C LEU A 40 -2.76 -25.31 5.69
N ASP A 41 -3.46 -25.91 4.73
CA ASP A 41 -4.31 -27.08 4.95
C ASP A 41 -3.62 -28.42 4.63
N GLY A 42 -2.58 -28.41 3.79
CA GLY A 42 -1.90 -29.61 3.30
C GLY A 42 -2.69 -30.41 2.26
N ASP A 43 -3.73 -29.83 1.65
CA ASP A 43 -4.60 -30.52 0.70
C ASP A 43 -4.01 -30.53 -0.71
N THR A 44 -3.18 -31.54 -0.99
CA THR A 44 -2.68 -31.82 -2.33
C THR A 44 -2.17 -33.25 -2.47
N GLU A 45 -2.21 -33.81 -3.68
CA GLU A 45 -1.54 -35.08 -4.00
C GLU A 45 -0.05 -34.89 -4.37
N LEU A 46 0.40 -33.64 -4.52
CA LEU A 46 1.76 -33.29 -4.97
C LEU A 46 2.78 -33.43 -3.83
N GLN A 47 3.33 -34.65 -3.68
CA GLN A 47 4.25 -35.04 -2.60
C GLN A 47 5.48 -34.14 -2.44
N GLU A 48 6.01 -33.61 -3.54
CA GLU A 48 7.17 -32.71 -3.50
C GLU A 48 6.84 -31.39 -2.80
N ILE A 49 5.64 -30.85 -3.04
CA ILE A 49 5.14 -29.62 -2.42
C ILE A 49 4.98 -29.83 -0.92
N LEU A 50 4.35 -30.94 -0.51
CA LEU A 50 4.19 -31.30 0.90
C LEU A 50 5.55 -31.38 1.62
N LYS A 51 6.52 -32.08 1.03
CA LYS A 51 7.88 -32.19 1.57
C LYS A 51 8.58 -30.84 1.69
N ASN A 52 8.39 -29.95 0.72
CA ASN A 52 8.97 -28.62 0.76
C ASN A 52 8.27 -27.72 1.80
N ASN A 53 6.95 -27.86 1.96
CA ASN A 53 6.17 -27.17 3.00
C ASN A 53 6.55 -27.62 4.41
N GLU A 54 6.85 -28.91 4.62
CA GLU A 54 7.41 -29.40 5.88
C GLU A 54 8.75 -28.74 6.21
N LYS A 55 9.66 -28.66 5.23
CA LYS A 55 10.94 -27.95 5.41
C LYS A 55 10.71 -26.47 5.71
N LEU A 56 9.75 -25.84 5.04
CA LEU A 56 9.41 -24.43 5.21
C LEU A 56 8.87 -24.16 6.63
N ARG A 57 7.95 -25.00 7.14
CA ARG A 57 7.47 -24.97 8.54
C ARG A 57 8.62 -25.13 9.53
N ALA A 58 9.56 -26.04 9.26
CA ALA A 58 10.73 -26.28 10.13
C ALA A 58 11.72 -25.11 10.20
N LEU A 59 11.62 -24.11 9.31
CA LEU A 59 12.43 -22.90 9.41
C LEU A 59 11.98 -21.99 10.56
N HIS A 60 10.75 -22.11 11.04
CA HIS A 60 10.15 -21.24 12.06
C HIS A 60 10.44 -19.76 11.75
N LEU A 61 9.98 -19.31 10.59
CA LEU A 61 10.17 -17.95 10.10
C LEU A 61 9.41 -16.96 11.00
N THR A 62 10.04 -15.84 11.29
CA THR A 62 9.33 -14.69 11.88
C THR A 62 8.48 -14.00 10.81
N LYS A 63 7.53 -13.14 11.22
CA LYS A 63 6.72 -12.33 10.28
C LYS A 63 7.58 -11.52 9.30
N GLU A 64 8.65 -10.91 9.79
CA GLU A 64 9.59 -10.16 8.94
C GLU A 64 10.38 -11.07 8.00
N GLU A 65 10.72 -12.29 8.42
CA GLU A 65 11.39 -13.27 7.54
C GLU A 65 10.44 -13.76 6.43
N TRP A 66 9.15 -13.99 6.74
CA TRP A 66 8.12 -14.29 5.75
C TRP A 66 7.89 -13.16 4.76
N ARG A 67 7.69 -11.94 5.27
CA ARG A 67 7.46 -10.74 4.44
C ARG A 67 8.57 -10.56 3.41
N ARG A 68 9.82 -10.72 3.84
CA ARG A 68 11.00 -10.65 2.94
C ARG A 68 11.06 -11.81 1.95
N ALA A 69 10.69 -13.02 2.35
CA ALA A 69 10.62 -14.16 1.44
C ALA A 69 9.59 -13.90 0.32
N TYR A 70 8.38 -13.44 0.66
CA TYR A 70 7.36 -13.06 -0.33
C TYR A 70 7.81 -11.89 -1.21
N GLN A 71 8.48 -10.89 -0.64
CA GLN A 71 9.05 -9.80 -1.44
C GLN A 71 10.03 -10.33 -2.51
N PHE A 72 10.93 -11.24 -2.15
CA PHE A 72 11.84 -11.85 -3.12
C PHE A 72 11.10 -12.69 -4.17
N ILE A 73 10.03 -13.38 -3.76
CA ILE A 73 9.14 -14.09 -4.69
C ILE A 73 8.49 -13.11 -5.68
N PHE A 74 7.97 -11.96 -5.23
CA PHE A 74 7.42 -10.93 -6.11
C PHE A 74 8.45 -10.34 -7.06
N MET A 75 9.67 -10.05 -6.58
CA MET A 75 10.76 -9.61 -7.44
C MET A 75 11.12 -10.64 -8.51
N LYS A 76 11.01 -11.93 -8.18
CA LYS A 76 11.24 -13.01 -9.15
C LYS A 76 10.09 -13.09 -10.15
N ALA A 77 8.85 -13.05 -9.67
CA ALA A 77 7.64 -13.05 -10.48
C ALA A 77 7.65 -11.89 -11.50
N SER A 78 8.01 -10.68 -11.07
CA SER A 78 8.02 -9.50 -11.94
C SER A 78 9.02 -9.58 -13.10
N GLN A 79 10.02 -10.47 -13.02
CA GLN A 79 10.98 -10.68 -14.11
C GLN A 79 10.42 -11.59 -15.21
N THR A 80 9.52 -12.51 -14.87
CA THR A 80 8.99 -13.53 -15.78
C THR A 80 7.56 -13.21 -16.21
N GLU A 81 6.77 -12.63 -15.31
CA GLU A 81 5.36 -12.32 -15.46
C GLU A 81 5.08 -10.91 -14.90
N PRO A 82 5.49 -9.86 -15.65
CA PRO A 82 5.37 -8.49 -15.20
C PRO A 82 3.91 -8.05 -15.10
N LEU A 83 3.53 -7.56 -13.92
CA LEU A 83 2.24 -6.92 -13.71
C LEU A 83 2.23 -5.50 -14.29
N GLN A 84 1.03 -5.02 -14.64
CA GLN A 84 0.81 -3.62 -15.03
C GLN A 84 1.22 -2.68 -13.88
N ALA A 85 1.59 -1.43 -14.21
CA ALA A 85 2.13 -0.49 -13.23
C ALA A 85 1.23 -0.28 -12.00
N ASN A 86 -0.09 -0.28 -12.17
CA ASN A 86 -1.07 -0.12 -11.09
C ASN A 86 -1.23 -1.38 -10.21
N HIS A 87 -0.70 -2.53 -10.63
CA HIS A 87 -0.77 -3.81 -9.90
C HIS A 87 0.58 -4.20 -9.29
N GLN A 88 1.61 -3.34 -9.43
CA GLN A 88 2.92 -3.59 -8.82
C GLN A 88 2.86 -3.35 -7.31
N PHE A 89 3.62 -4.14 -6.56
CA PHE A 89 3.70 -3.97 -5.10
C PHE A 89 4.42 -2.67 -4.72
N THR A 90 3.97 -2.04 -3.63
CA THR A 90 4.66 -0.90 -3.02
C THR A 90 5.97 -1.36 -2.37
N PRO A 91 7.15 -0.84 -2.78
CA PRO A 91 8.43 -1.27 -2.21
C PRO A 91 8.60 -0.92 -0.72
N ASP A 92 9.37 -1.70 0.02
CA ASP A 92 9.59 -1.50 1.46
C ASP A 92 10.16 -0.13 1.83
N SER A 93 11.03 0.42 0.98
CA SER A 93 11.62 1.74 1.23
C SER A 93 10.54 2.83 1.35
N VAL A 94 9.47 2.69 0.56
CA VAL A 94 8.26 3.52 0.67
C VAL A 94 7.45 3.12 1.90
N GLY A 95 7.19 1.83 2.12
CA GLY A 95 6.40 1.35 3.26
C GLY A 95 7.00 1.76 4.62
N PHE A 96 8.32 1.77 4.76
CA PHE A 96 9.01 2.26 5.97
C PHE A 96 8.88 3.77 6.14
N LEU A 97 8.87 4.52 5.04
CA LEU A 97 8.63 5.95 5.08
C LEU A 97 7.19 6.24 5.52
N LEU A 98 6.20 5.51 4.99
CA LEU A 98 4.80 5.61 5.42
C LEU A 98 4.62 5.21 6.88
N SER A 99 5.27 4.14 7.34
CA SER A 99 5.27 3.72 8.75
C SER A 99 5.79 4.84 9.65
N PHE A 100 6.90 5.47 9.27
CA PHE A 100 7.45 6.62 9.99
C PHE A 100 6.47 7.80 10.05
N LEU A 101 5.84 8.15 8.92
CA LEU A 101 4.85 9.24 8.88
C LEU A 101 3.67 8.95 9.80
N ILE A 102 3.13 7.73 9.76
CA ILE A 102 2.06 7.27 10.63
C ILE A 102 2.46 7.41 12.11
N ASP A 103 3.65 6.92 12.48
CA ASP A 103 4.15 6.98 13.85
C ASP A 103 4.34 8.42 14.35
N GLN A 104 4.65 9.37 13.46
CA GLN A 104 4.80 10.78 13.82
C GLN A 104 3.49 11.55 13.88
N LEU A 105 2.50 11.17 13.07
CA LEU A 105 1.23 11.89 12.96
C LEU A 105 0.20 11.42 13.99
N ALA A 106 0.06 10.10 14.17
CA ALA A 106 -0.89 9.52 15.11
C ALA A 106 -0.31 9.50 16.53
N GLN A 107 -1.00 10.07 17.52
CA GLN A 107 -0.56 9.98 18.92
C GLN A 107 -0.99 8.67 19.59
N ASP A 108 -2.23 8.24 19.35
CA ASP A 108 -2.78 7.06 20.00
C ASP A 108 -1.97 5.79 19.73
N GLU A 109 -1.96 4.87 20.70
CA GLU A 109 -1.32 3.57 20.55
C GLU A 109 -2.11 2.67 19.60
N ARG A 110 -3.44 2.78 19.59
CA ARG A 110 -4.33 2.01 18.72
C ARG A 110 -4.91 2.91 17.65
N VAL A 111 -4.91 2.45 16.41
CA VAL A 111 -5.42 3.19 15.26
C VAL A 111 -6.19 2.27 14.31
N ASP A 112 -7.33 2.75 13.82
CA ASP A 112 -8.08 2.17 12.71
C ASP A 112 -7.46 2.67 11.39
N LEU A 113 -6.94 1.77 10.55
CA LEU A 113 -6.36 2.10 9.24
C LEU A 113 -7.14 1.44 8.10
N LEU A 114 -7.50 2.23 7.10
CA LEU A 114 -8.06 1.76 5.84
C LEU A 114 -7.04 1.96 4.71
N GLU A 115 -6.68 0.89 4.01
CA GLU A 115 -5.92 0.95 2.76
C GLU A 115 -6.86 0.80 1.57
N ILE A 116 -6.82 1.75 0.64
CA ILE A 116 -7.61 1.72 -0.59
C ILE A 116 -6.71 1.30 -1.75
N GLY A 117 -7.05 0.21 -2.45
CA GLY A 117 -6.19 -0.41 -3.44
C GLY A 117 -5.01 -1.13 -2.77
N SER A 118 -5.31 -2.14 -1.93
CA SER A 118 -4.29 -2.84 -1.13
C SER A 118 -3.34 -3.71 -1.95
N GLY A 119 -3.66 -3.96 -3.22
CA GLY A 119 -2.82 -4.70 -4.15
C GLY A 119 -2.37 -6.04 -3.59
N THR A 120 -1.07 -6.33 -3.67
CA THR A 120 -0.50 -7.61 -3.21
C THR A 120 -0.40 -7.76 -1.68
N GLY A 121 -0.81 -6.74 -0.91
CA GLY A 121 -0.70 -6.75 0.56
C GLY A 121 0.70 -6.46 1.09
N ASN A 122 1.71 -6.19 0.25
CA ASN A 122 3.07 -5.90 0.74
C ASN A 122 3.13 -4.63 1.61
N LEU A 123 2.34 -3.60 1.26
CA LEU A 123 2.26 -2.39 2.08
C LEU A 123 1.60 -2.71 3.43
N ALA A 124 0.48 -3.43 3.44
CA ALA A 124 -0.20 -3.93 4.64
C ALA A 124 0.79 -4.59 5.62
N GLU A 125 1.51 -5.60 5.13
CA GLU A 125 2.46 -6.37 5.95
C GLU A 125 3.68 -5.54 6.37
N THR A 126 4.07 -4.55 5.57
CA THR A 126 5.13 -3.62 5.95
C THR A 126 4.67 -2.72 7.10
N LEU A 127 3.48 -2.12 6.99
CA LEU A 127 2.92 -1.26 8.02
C LEU A 127 2.74 -2.05 9.32
N LEU A 128 2.04 -3.19 9.29
CA LEU A 128 1.75 -4.02 10.46
C LEU A 128 3.00 -4.54 11.19
N ASN A 129 4.12 -4.71 10.49
CA ASN A 129 5.36 -5.20 11.08
C ASN A 129 6.31 -4.07 11.56
N HIS A 130 6.17 -2.84 11.06
CA HIS A 130 7.16 -1.77 11.29
C HIS A 130 6.62 -0.50 11.95
N THR A 131 5.31 -0.29 12.00
CA THR A 131 4.72 0.79 12.81
C THR A 131 4.85 0.48 14.30
N GLN A 132 4.93 1.53 15.12
CA GLN A 132 4.83 1.43 16.57
C GLN A 132 3.37 1.34 17.06
N LYS A 133 2.39 1.43 16.15
CA LYS A 133 0.97 1.42 16.45
C LYS A 133 0.39 0.00 16.47
N ASN A 134 -0.55 -0.23 17.37
CA ASN A 134 -1.41 -1.41 17.35
C ASN A 134 -2.59 -1.14 16.41
N MET A 135 -2.45 -1.57 15.18
CA MET A 135 -3.31 -1.19 14.07
C MET A 135 -4.43 -2.22 13.84
N ASP A 136 -5.67 -1.73 13.73
CA ASP A 136 -6.78 -2.46 13.12
C ASP A 136 -6.80 -2.11 11.63
N TYR A 137 -6.35 -3.04 10.80
CA TYR A 137 -6.07 -2.80 9.38
C TYR A 137 -7.13 -3.45 8.49
N LEU A 138 -7.69 -2.67 7.58
CA LEU A 138 -8.55 -3.15 6.50
C LEU A 138 -8.00 -2.68 5.14
N GLY A 139 -7.73 -3.61 4.23
CA GLY A 139 -7.39 -3.35 2.84
C GLY A 139 -8.57 -3.60 1.90
N LEU A 140 -8.84 -2.66 0.99
CA LEU A 140 -9.79 -2.84 -0.11
C LEU A 140 -9.06 -3.05 -1.42
N GLU A 141 -9.47 -4.05 -2.18
CA GLU A 141 -8.95 -4.30 -3.52
C GLU A 141 -10.09 -4.72 -4.46
N ILE A 142 -10.07 -4.23 -5.70
CA ILE A 142 -11.09 -4.57 -6.69
C ILE A 142 -10.69 -5.81 -7.50
N ASP A 143 -9.39 -6.01 -7.71
CA ASP A 143 -8.84 -7.09 -8.52
C ASP A 143 -8.85 -8.44 -7.77
N ASP A 144 -9.50 -9.43 -8.36
CA ASP A 144 -9.68 -10.79 -7.81
C ASP A 144 -8.34 -11.46 -7.47
N LEU A 145 -7.34 -11.32 -8.34
CA LEU A 145 -6.05 -11.97 -8.14
C LEU A 145 -5.30 -11.31 -6.96
N LEU A 146 -5.32 -9.98 -6.89
CA LEU A 146 -4.57 -9.25 -5.88
C LEU A 146 -5.20 -9.40 -4.48
N ILE A 147 -6.54 -9.42 -4.37
CA ILE A 147 -7.21 -9.66 -3.09
C ILE A 147 -6.92 -11.08 -2.57
N ASP A 148 -6.99 -12.11 -3.43
CA ASP A 148 -6.70 -13.50 -3.02
C ASP A 148 -5.22 -13.69 -2.66
N LEU A 149 -4.33 -13.02 -3.39
CA LEU A 149 -2.90 -13.01 -3.10
C LEU A 149 -2.60 -12.37 -1.74
N SER A 150 -3.14 -11.19 -1.47
CA SER A 150 -2.93 -10.49 -0.20
C SER A 150 -3.54 -11.25 0.99
N ALA A 151 -4.74 -11.81 0.82
CA ALA A 151 -5.39 -12.62 1.85
C ALA A 151 -4.61 -13.91 2.16
N SER A 152 -4.22 -14.67 1.14
CA SER A 152 -3.48 -15.93 1.34
C SER A 152 -2.11 -15.71 2.00
N ILE A 153 -1.42 -14.60 1.68
CA ILE A 153 -0.15 -14.23 2.33
C ILE A 153 -0.37 -13.88 3.80
N ALA A 154 -1.40 -13.08 4.10
CA ALA A 154 -1.73 -12.71 5.47
C ALA A 154 -2.05 -13.94 6.33
N GLU A 155 -2.75 -14.94 5.78
CA GLU A 155 -3.03 -16.20 6.48
C GLU A 155 -1.75 -17.00 6.77
N VAL A 156 -0.86 -17.19 5.78
CA VAL A 156 0.43 -17.88 5.99
C VAL A 156 1.28 -17.17 7.04
N MET A 157 1.27 -15.85 7.05
CA MET A 157 2.02 -15.03 8.00
C MET A 157 1.37 -14.93 9.39
N ASN A 158 0.13 -15.44 9.55
CA ASN A 158 -0.72 -15.19 10.71
C ASN A 158 -0.77 -13.68 11.04
N SER A 159 -1.00 -12.90 9.98
CA SER A 159 -1.13 -11.45 10.01
C SER A 159 -2.46 -11.03 10.63
N LYS A 160 -2.54 -9.77 11.05
CA LYS A 160 -3.78 -9.14 11.51
C LYS A 160 -4.47 -8.34 10.39
N ALA A 161 -3.92 -8.36 9.17
CA ALA A 161 -4.54 -7.69 8.04
C ALA A 161 -5.88 -8.34 7.71
N HIS A 162 -6.92 -7.52 7.59
CA HIS A 162 -8.18 -7.92 6.99
C HIS A 162 -8.28 -7.33 5.59
N PHE A 163 -8.85 -8.11 4.68
CA PHE A 163 -9.01 -7.71 3.29
C PHE A 163 -10.47 -7.88 2.87
N ALA A 164 -10.98 -6.94 2.10
CA ALA A 164 -12.31 -7.02 1.52
C ALA A 164 -12.28 -6.62 0.06
N GLN A 165 -12.87 -7.45 -0.79
CA GLN A 165 -12.97 -7.14 -2.20
C GLN A 165 -14.03 -6.06 -2.44
N GLY A 166 -13.70 -5.03 -3.20
CA GLY A 166 -14.66 -4.00 -3.58
C GLY A 166 -14.09 -2.87 -4.41
N ASP A 167 -14.96 -2.29 -5.24
CA ASP A 167 -14.68 -1.03 -5.94
C ASP A 167 -14.67 0.11 -4.92
N ALA A 168 -13.49 0.55 -4.51
CA ALA A 168 -13.30 1.61 -3.52
C ALA A 168 -13.78 2.99 -4.00
N VAL A 169 -14.04 3.20 -5.30
CA VAL A 169 -14.71 4.42 -5.79
C VAL A 169 -16.20 4.37 -5.46
N ARG A 170 -16.83 3.19 -5.37
CA ARG A 170 -18.25 3.11 -5.01
C ARG A 170 -18.43 3.33 -3.50
N PRO A 171 -19.58 3.87 -3.06
CA PRO A 171 -19.92 3.89 -1.65
C PRO A 171 -19.96 2.47 -1.07
N GLN A 172 -19.04 2.19 -0.16
CA GLN A 172 -18.94 1.01 0.67
C GLN A 172 -19.54 1.28 2.07
N VAL A 173 -20.07 0.24 2.70
CA VAL A 173 -20.53 0.31 4.10
C VAL A 173 -19.33 0.03 5.01
N LEU A 174 -18.51 1.06 5.23
CA LEU A 174 -17.30 0.99 6.04
C LEU A 174 -17.39 1.98 7.20
N LYS A 175 -16.80 1.59 8.34
CA LYS A 175 -16.57 2.48 9.47
C LYS A 175 -15.53 3.54 9.06
N GLU A 176 -15.65 4.75 9.58
CA GLU A 176 -14.60 5.75 9.41
C GLU A 176 -13.30 5.31 10.11
N SER A 177 -12.16 5.65 9.51
CA SER A 177 -10.81 5.29 9.99
C SER A 177 -10.02 6.52 10.43
N ASP A 178 -9.08 6.32 11.34
CA ASP A 178 -8.15 7.36 11.82
C ASP A 178 -7.15 7.73 10.74
N LEU A 179 -6.71 6.70 10.01
CA LEU A 179 -5.73 6.78 8.95
C LEU A 179 -6.29 6.16 7.69
N ILE A 180 -6.06 6.82 6.56
CA ILE A 180 -6.26 6.21 5.24
C ILE A 180 -4.95 6.24 4.50
N VAL A 181 -4.58 5.13 3.88
CA VAL A 181 -3.39 5.06 3.02
C VAL A 181 -3.77 4.49 1.67
N SER A 182 -3.03 4.88 0.64
CA SER A 182 -3.18 4.24 -0.68
C SER A 182 -1.94 4.53 -1.51
N ASP A 183 -1.43 3.49 -2.17
CA ASP A 183 -0.66 3.70 -3.39
C ASP A 183 -1.62 3.78 -4.59
N LEU A 184 -1.97 5.01 -4.99
CA LEU A 184 -3.12 5.23 -5.86
C LEU A 184 -2.87 4.69 -7.28
N PRO A 185 -3.85 3.96 -7.86
CA PRO A 185 -3.80 3.57 -9.26
C PRO A 185 -3.97 4.80 -10.15
N VAL A 186 -3.13 4.89 -11.17
CA VAL A 186 -3.06 6.04 -12.08
C VAL A 186 -3.72 5.69 -13.40
N GLY A 187 -4.75 6.44 -13.78
CA GLY A 187 -5.53 6.18 -15.00
C GLY A 187 -6.96 6.69 -14.88
N TYR A 188 -7.78 6.26 -15.82
CA TYR A 188 -9.20 6.61 -15.91
C TYR A 188 -10.06 5.59 -15.17
N TYR A 189 -11.07 6.06 -14.46
CA TYR A 189 -12.11 5.22 -13.90
C TYR A 189 -13.19 4.96 -14.97
N PRO A 190 -13.62 3.70 -15.19
CA PRO A 190 -14.43 3.34 -16.36
C PRO A 190 -15.93 3.66 -16.24
N ASP A 191 -16.47 3.85 -15.03
CA ASP A 191 -17.91 4.11 -14.82
C ASP A 191 -18.19 5.60 -14.60
N ASP A 192 -18.55 6.29 -15.68
CA ASP A 192 -18.86 7.72 -15.66
C ASP A 192 -20.10 8.06 -14.83
N ALA A 193 -21.06 7.14 -14.68
CA ALA A 193 -22.28 7.38 -13.91
C ALA A 193 -22.02 7.37 -12.40
N VAL A 194 -21.04 6.58 -11.96
CA VAL A 194 -20.51 6.65 -10.60
C VAL A 194 -19.62 7.89 -10.43
N ALA A 195 -18.71 8.14 -11.38
CA ALA A 195 -17.79 9.28 -11.31
C ALA A 195 -18.54 10.63 -11.25
N ALA A 196 -19.64 10.79 -11.98
CA ALA A 196 -20.44 12.02 -12.00
C ALA A 196 -21.02 12.46 -10.64
N ARG A 197 -20.94 11.61 -9.61
CA ARG A 197 -21.39 11.90 -8.24
C ARG A 197 -20.33 12.62 -7.39
N TYR A 198 -19.12 12.75 -7.92
CA TYR A 198 -17.96 13.31 -7.22
C TYR A 198 -17.76 14.79 -7.59
N GLU A 199 -17.18 15.57 -6.68
CA GLU A 199 -16.82 16.96 -6.95
C GLU A 199 -15.68 17.06 -7.97
N VAL A 200 -14.78 16.08 -7.97
CA VAL A 200 -13.66 15.99 -8.93
C VAL A 200 -14.05 15.41 -10.29
N ALA A 201 -15.35 15.18 -10.52
CA ALA A 201 -15.85 14.60 -11.77
C ALA A 201 -15.50 15.46 -12.99
N ARG A 202 -15.05 14.79 -14.05
CA ARG A 202 -14.82 15.36 -15.37
C ARG A 202 -16.03 15.04 -16.28
N PRO A 203 -16.77 16.03 -16.79
CA PRO A 203 -17.98 15.75 -17.59
C PRO A 203 -17.71 15.28 -19.02
N ASP A 204 -16.62 15.74 -19.64
CA ASP A 204 -16.38 15.58 -21.08
C ASP A 204 -15.49 14.37 -21.44
N GLU A 205 -14.94 13.69 -20.44
CA GLU A 205 -14.09 12.50 -20.58
C GLU A 205 -14.12 11.71 -19.27
N HIS A 206 -13.58 10.50 -19.26
CA HIS A 206 -13.47 9.71 -18.04
C HIS A 206 -12.73 10.49 -16.94
N THR A 207 -13.19 10.36 -15.70
CA THR A 207 -12.52 10.99 -14.56
C THR A 207 -11.32 10.15 -14.12
N TYR A 208 -10.25 10.80 -13.68
CA TYR A 208 -9.10 10.10 -13.12
C TYR A 208 -9.46 9.33 -11.84
N ALA A 209 -9.13 8.03 -11.83
CA ALA A 209 -9.41 7.13 -10.72
C ALA A 209 -8.77 7.63 -9.41
N HIS A 210 -7.49 8.01 -9.45
CA HIS A 210 -6.79 8.57 -8.29
C HIS A 210 -7.44 9.85 -7.73
N HIS A 211 -8.09 10.68 -8.54
CA HIS A 211 -8.84 11.83 -8.00
C HIS A 211 -10.10 11.36 -7.25
N LEU A 212 -10.87 10.43 -7.83
CA LEU A 212 -12.07 9.89 -7.22
C LEU A 212 -11.75 9.16 -5.90
N LEU A 213 -10.67 8.37 -5.88
CA LEU A 213 -10.21 7.64 -4.71
C LEU A 213 -9.74 8.59 -3.60
N MET A 214 -9.07 9.71 -3.91
CA MET A 214 -8.72 10.73 -2.92
C MET A 214 -9.96 11.36 -2.30
N GLU A 215 -10.96 11.72 -3.13
CA GLU A 215 -12.23 12.26 -2.63
C GLU A 215 -12.99 11.25 -1.78
N GLN A 216 -13.08 10.00 -2.24
CA GLN A 216 -13.79 8.94 -1.53
C GLN A 216 -13.12 8.57 -0.22
N SER A 217 -11.80 8.51 -0.20
CA SER A 217 -11.00 8.32 1.01
C SER A 217 -11.38 9.35 2.07
N LEU A 218 -11.42 10.63 1.71
CA LEU A 218 -11.72 11.67 2.68
C LEU A 218 -13.12 11.54 3.31
N LYS A 219 -14.08 10.90 2.63
CA LYS A 219 -15.40 10.60 3.19
C LYS A 219 -15.34 9.54 4.30
N TYR A 220 -14.40 8.59 4.24
CA TYR A 220 -14.17 7.58 5.28
C TYR A 220 -13.16 8.00 6.35
N LEU A 221 -12.56 9.19 6.25
CA LEU A 221 -11.59 9.65 7.21
C LEU A 221 -12.29 10.28 8.42
N LYS A 222 -11.97 9.91 9.66
CA LYS A 222 -12.52 10.61 10.84
C LYS A 222 -12.09 12.09 10.85
N PRO A 223 -12.88 13.00 11.46
CA PRO A 223 -12.41 14.35 11.74
C PRO A 223 -11.07 14.33 12.50
N GLY A 224 -10.09 15.10 12.04
CA GLY A 224 -8.73 15.09 12.59
C GLY A 224 -7.82 13.98 12.04
N GLY A 225 -8.37 12.99 11.34
CA GLY A 225 -7.63 11.90 10.66
C GLY A 225 -6.64 12.38 9.59
N TYR A 226 -5.72 11.48 9.21
CA TYR A 226 -4.80 11.69 8.09
C TYR A 226 -5.06 10.73 6.94
N ALA A 227 -5.06 11.27 5.72
CA ALA A 227 -4.98 10.48 4.51
C ALA A 227 -3.61 10.63 3.86
N ILE A 228 -2.89 9.52 3.65
CA ILE A 228 -1.52 9.49 3.12
C ILE A 228 -1.52 8.75 1.78
N PHE A 229 -1.34 9.50 0.70
CA PHE A 229 -1.42 8.99 -0.66
C PHE A 229 -0.05 8.99 -1.31
N LEU A 230 0.32 7.88 -1.95
CA LEU A 230 1.28 7.93 -3.04
C LEU A 230 0.52 8.25 -4.32
N ALA A 231 0.93 9.34 -4.98
CA ALA A 231 0.29 9.79 -6.21
C ALA A 231 1.34 10.29 -7.21
N PRO A 232 1.01 10.39 -8.51
CA PRO A 232 1.93 10.89 -9.52
C PRO A 232 2.53 12.25 -9.18
N ASN A 233 3.80 12.47 -9.52
CA ASN A 233 4.46 13.77 -9.34
C ASN A 233 3.71 14.95 -9.99
N ASN A 234 3.00 14.68 -11.10
CA ASN A 234 2.19 15.66 -11.81
C ASN A 234 0.74 15.74 -11.32
N LEU A 235 0.37 15.20 -10.15
CA LEU A 235 -1.00 15.22 -9.61
C LEU A 235 -1.62 16.62 -9.67
N LEU A 236 -0.86 17.64 -9.24
CA LEU A 236 -1.29 19.04 -9.19
C LEU A 236 -1.06 19.80 -10.50
N THR A 237 -0.57 19.16 -11.55
CA THR A 237 -0.31 19.76 -12.88
C THR A 237 -0.87 18.95 -14.04
N SER A 238 -1.60 17.88 -13.75
CA SER A 238 -2.28 17.01 -14.72
C SER A 238 -3.40 17.76 -15.46
N PRO A 239 -3.88 17.24 -16.61
CA PRO A 239 -5.01 17.82 -17.34
C PRO A 239 -6.26 18.07 -16.48
N GLN A 240 -6.59 17.15 -15.57
CA GLN A 240 -7.73 17.26 -14.66
C GLN A 240 -7.40 17.94 -13.32
N SER A 241 -6.17 18.42 -13.11
CA SER A 241 -5.71 18.98 -11.83
C SER A 241 -6.50 20.19 -11.33
N HIS A 242 -7.13 20.94 -12.23
CA HIS A 242 -7.99 22.07 -11.86
C HIS A 242 -9.23 21.62 -11.05
N LEU A 243 -9.77 20.43 -11.33
CA LEU A 243 -10.88 19.83 -10.58
C LEU A 243 -10.41 19.41 -9.18
N LEU A 244 -9.27 18.71 -9.12
CA LEU A 244 -8.69 18.28 -7.85
C LEU A 244 -8.34 19.47 -6.94
N LYS A 245 -7.70 20.51 -7.49
CA LYS A 245 -7.36 21.73 -6.72
C LYS A 245 -8.59 22.42 -6.16
N LYS A 246 -9.68 22.49 -6.93
CA LYS A 246 -10.94 23.06 -6.47
C LYS A 246 -11.50 22.26 -5.28
N TRP A 247 -11.50 20.94 -5.38
CA TRP A 247 -11.94 20.06 -4.29
C TRP A 247 -11.03 20.13 -3.05
N LEU A 248 -9.70 20.17 -3.23
CA LEU A 248 -8.76 20.36 -2.12
C LEU A 248 -9.11 21.66 -1.38
N LEU A 249 -9.22 22.79 -2.07
CA LEU A 249 -9.53 24.08 -1.44
C LEU A 249 -10.87 24.10 -0.67
N SER A 250 -11.85 23.27 -1.04
CA SER A 250 -13.15 23.21 -0.35
C SER A 250 -13.19 22.19 0.79
N SER A 251 -12.51 21.05 0.63
CA SER A 251 -12.78 19.84 1.41
C SER A 251 -11.58 19.27 2.16
N ALA A 252 -10.35 19.56 1.71
CA ALA A 252 -9.15 18.93 2.27
C ALA A 252 -7.98 19.91 2.44
N GLN A 253 -7.26 19.79 3.55
CA GLN A 253 -6.04 20.54 3.75
C GLN A 253 -4.82 19.69 3.40
N LEU A 254 -3.96 20.23 2.54
CA LEU A 254 -2.65 19.65 2.23
C LEU A 254 -1.67 19.96 3.37
N LEU A 255 -1.16 18.91 4.00
CA LEU A 255 -0.23 19.00 5.12
C LEU A 255 1.21 18.75 4.72
N ALA A 256 1.45 17.76 3.85
CA ALA A 256 2.80 17.47 3.38
C ALA A 256 2.84 16.99 1.92
N MET A 257 3.93 17.32 1.23
CA MET A 257 4.32 16.74 -0.05
C MET A 257 5.78 16.29 0.03
N ILE A 258 6.02 14.99 -0.11
CA ILE A 258 7.35 14.40 -0.04
C ILE A 258 7.62 13.71 -1.38
N SER A 259 8.41 14.35 -2.24
CA SER A 259 8.76 13.77 -3.55
C SER A 259 9.76 12.63 -3.35
N LEU A 260 9.52 11.49 -3.99
CA LEU A 260 10.39 10.33 -3.89
C LEU A 260 11.41 10.29 -5.03
N PRO A 261 12.58 9.67 -4.83
CA PRO A 261 13.58 9.55 -5.88
C PRO A 261 13.07 8.71 -7.05
N GLU A 262 13.20 9.22 -8.28
CA GLU A 262 12.73 8.51 -9.48
C GLU A 262 13.34 7.11 -9.64
N LYS A 263 14.58 6.92 -9.16
CA LYS A 263 15.34 5.67 -9.27
C LYS A 263 14.73 4.46 -8.55
N ILE A 264 13.77 4.68 -7.65
CA ILE A 264 13.09 3.57 -6.94
C ILE A 264 11.91 3.01 -7.75
N PHE A 265 11.51 3.69 -8.82
CA PHE A 265 10.41 3.29 -9.70
C PHE A 265 10.95 2.72 -11.00
N ALA A 266 10.17 1.84 -11.64
CA ALA A 266 10.54 1.22 -12.92
C ALA A 266 10.73 2.24 -14.06
N SER A 267 10.10 3.41 -13.97
CA SER A 267 10.27 4.51 -14.92
C SER A 267 10.02 5.87 -14.26
N GLN A 268 10.55 6.95 -14.86
CA GLN A 268 10.33 8.32 -14.38
C GLN A 268 8.84 8.73 -14.41
N GLN A 269 8.07 8.20 -15.37
CA GLN A 269 6.63 8.47 -15.47
C GLN A 269 5.84 7.88 -14.30
N ASN A 270 6.40 6.85 -13.65
CA ASN A 270 5.81 6.22 -12.46
C ASN A 270 6.33 6.85 -11.17
N ALA A 271 7.14 7.91 -11.22
CA ALA A 271 7.63 8.56 -10.02
C ALA A 271 6.48 9.21 -9.24
N LYS A 272 6.43 8.91 -7.94
CA LYS A 272 5.36 9.32 -7.04
C LYS A 272 5.86 10.29 -5.98
N THR A 273 4.94 11.12 -5.52
CA THR A 273 5.05 11.98 -4.34
C THR A 273 4.11 11.44 -3.27
N ILE A 274 4.54 11.47 -2.02
CA ILE A 274 3.65 11.22 -0.88
C ILE A 274 2.92 12.52 -0.54
N PHE A 275 1.60 12.49 -0.55
CA PHE A 275 0.73 13.57 -0.13
C PHE A 275 0.08 13.20 1.20
N VAL A 276 0.21 14.07 2.20
CA VAL A 276 -0.52 13.94 3.47
C VAL A 276 -1.62 14.99 3.48
N LEU A 277 -2.86 14.53 3.60
CA LEU A 277 -4.06 15.35 3.66
C LEU A 277 -4.79 15.14 4.98
N ARG A 278 -5.60 16.12 5.36
CA ARG A 278 -6.66 15.96 6.38
C ARG A 278 -7.93 16.63 5.90
N LYS A 279 -9.07 16.33 6.55
CA LYS A 279 -10.33 17.08 6.32
C LYS A 279 -10.09 18.58 6.56
N GLN A 280 -10.73 19.43 5.76
CA GLN A 280 -10.60 20.89 5.87
C GLN A 280 -10.93 21.36 7.30
N GLY A 281 -10.13 22.29 7.82
CA GLY A 281 -10.29 22.87 9.14
C GLY A 281 -9.85 24.33 9.19
N GLU A 282 -10.03 24.98 10.33
CA GLU A 282 -9.76 26.42 10.51
C GLU A 282 -8.26 26.77 10.64
N SER A 283 -7.39 25.79 10.88
CA SER A 283 -5.95 26.04 11.09
C SER A 283 -5.23 26.28 9.77
N ASP A 284 -4.57 27.43 9.65
CA ASP A 284 -3.68 27.74 8.52
C ASP A 284 -2.30 27.12 8.77
N ILE A 285 -2.07 25.94 8.19
CA ILE A 285 -0.80 25.20 8.31
C ILE A 285 -0.02 25.37 7.03
N GLN A 286 1.22 25.84 7.16
CA GLN A 286 2.16 25.84 6.06
C GLN A 286 2.55 24.39 5.71
N PRO A 287 2.31 23.91 4.48
CA PRO A 287 2.60 22.53 4.11
C PRO A 287 4.10 22.20 4.20
N PHE A 288 4.41 21.00 4.69
CA PHE A 288 5.76 20.45 4.67
C PHE A 288 6.12 19.94 3.27
N ILE A 289 7.09 20.58 2.63
CA ILE A 289 7.55 20.17 1.29
C ILE A 289 8.99 19.66 1.42
N TYR A 290 9.23 18.41 1.01
CA TYR A 290 10.57 17.82 1.09
C TYR A 290 10.88 16.92 -0.11
N PRO A 291 11.90 17.24 -0.93
CA PRO A 291 12.32 16.38 -2.03
C PRO A 291 13.39 15.37 -1.58
N LEU A 292 13.02 14.10 -1.45
CA LEU A 292 13.99 13.03 -1.21
C LEU A 292 14.71 12.67 -2.52
N GLN A 293 16.04 12.59 -2.46
CA GLN A 293 16.95 12.28 -3.57
C GLN A 293 17.48 10.85 -3.47
N ASP A 294 17.73 10.35 -2.26
CA ASP A 294 18.22 9.00 -2.05
C ASP A 294 17.70 8.34 -0.77
N LEU A 295 16.79 7.38 -0.92
CA LEU A 295 16.29 6.58 0.21
C LEU A 295 17.35 5.67 0.85
N GLN A 296 18.49 5.45 0.19
CA GLN A 296 19.61 4.67 0.73
C GLN A 296 20.62 5.54 1.48
N SER A 297 20.53 6.87 1.38
CA SER A 297 21.41 7.81 2.07
C SER A 297 20.98 7.96 3.53
N GLN A 298 21.75 7.38 4.46
CA GLN A 298 21.46 7.49 5.90
C GLN A 298 21.40 8.95 6.37
N ASP A 299 22.33 9.78 5.91
CA ASP A 299 22.38 11.20 6.28
C ASP A 299 21.15 11.97 5.79
N GLU A 300 20.67 11.67 4.58
CA GLU A 300 19.46 12.30 4.04
C GLU A 300 18.21 11.86 4.80
N ILE A 301 18.07 10.56 5.05
CA ILE A 301 16.95 10.03 5.82
C ILE A 301 16.93 10.61 7.24
N LEU A 302 18.09 10.77 7.90
CA LEU A 302 18.17 11.42 9.21
C LEU A 302 17.71 12.88 9.16
N LYS A 303 18.22 13.66 8.19
CA LYS A 303 17.81 15.06 7.99
C LYS A 303 16.32 15.20 7.70
N PHE A 304 15.78 14.31 6.86
CA PHE A 304 14.35 14.26 6.57
C PHE A 304 13.53 14.00 7.85
N ARG A 305 13.91 12.98 8.63
CA ARG A 305 13.21 12.61 9.87
C ARG A 305 13.21 13.76 10.87
N GLU A 306 14.36 14.38 11.11
CA GLU A 306 14.48 15.53 12.01
C GLU A 306 13.64 16.72 11.52
N SER A 307 13.68 17.01 10.22
CA SER A 307 12.91 18.11 9.63
C SER A 307 11.41 17.88 9.77
N PHE A 308 10.94 16.67 9.47
CA PHE A 308 9.54 16.29 9.58
C PHE A 308 9.07 16.34 11.04
N GLN A 309 9.85 15.79 11.97
CA GLN A 309 9.54 15.82 13.41
C GLN A 309 9.47 17.24 13.97
N ASN A 310 10.39 18.11 13.57
CA ASN A 310 10.36 19.51 13.98
C ASN A 310 9.13 20.22 13.43
N TRP A 311 8.79 19.98 12.17
CA TRP A 311 7.60 20.56 11.56
C TRP A 311 6.30 20.08 12.22
N VAL A 312 6.18 18.77 12.52
CA VAL A 312 5.04 18.21 13.25
C VAL A 312 4.85 18.89 14.61
N LYS A 313 5.95 19.12 15.34
CA LYS A 313 5.93 19.80 16.64
C LYS A 313 5.54 21.27 16.53
N VAL A 314 6.16 22.01 15.61
CA VAL A 314 5.92 23.46 15.44
C VAL A 314 4.51 23.74 14.92
N SER A 315 3.99 22.87 14.07
CA SER A 315 2.66 23.02 13.48
C SER A 315 1.54 22.52 14.40
N GLU A 316 1.87 21.87 15.52
CA GLU A 316 0.93 21.30 16.50
C GLU A 316 -0.15 20.42 15.86
N ILE A 317 0.25 19.62 14.87
CA ILE A 317 -0.68 18.82 14.05
C ILE A 317 -0.84 17.40 14.53
N GLN A 318 -0.33 17.03 15.70
CA GLN A 318 -0.54 15.67 16.17
C GLN A 318 -1.96 15.52 16.72
N THR A 319 -2.62 14.40 16.44
CA THR A 319 -4.01 14.17 16.85
C THR A 319 -4.17 12.89 17.66
N ASN A 320 -5.07 12.97 18.64
CA ASN A 320 -5.71 11.82 19.26
C ASN A 320 -7.08 11.66 18.58
N PHE A 321 -7.47 10.43 18.26
CA PHE A 321 -8.67 10.08 17.49
C PHE A 321 -9.77 9.45 18.37
#